data_AF-A0A398AUL3-F1
#
_entry.id   AF-A0A398AUL3-F1
#
_cell.length_a   1.000
_cell.length_b   1.000
_cell.length_c   1.000
_cell.angle_alpha   90.00
_cell.angle_beta   90.00
_cell.angle_gamma   90.00
#
_symmetry.space_group_name_H-M   'P 1'
#
loop_
_entity.id
_entity.type
_entity.pdbx_description
1 polymer ?
#
loop_
_entity_poly.entity_id
_entity_poly.type
_entity_poly.pdbx_seq_one_letter_code
_entity_poly.pdbx_strand_id
1 'polypeptide(L)' 'MVIQSNMSPKAIIEVWEITAPIFLKFNVPLTEKSLETIIEEADTLTNLLTELNTVVGSSSVTCIEGG' A
#
# COMPACT_ATOMS: atom_id res chain seq x y z
N MET A 1 -11.45 -1.92 -3.95
CA MET A 1 -10.26 -2.44 -4.67
C MET A 1 -9.14 -2.59 -3.64
N VAL A 2 -8.36 -3.65 -3.70
CA VAL A 2 -7.36 -4.04 -2.68
C VAL A 2 -5.98 -4.13 -3.33
N ILE A 3 -4.94 -3.69 -2.63
CA ILE A 3 -3.55 -3.77 -3.06
C ILE A 3 -3.01 -5.18 -2.79
N GLN A 4 -2.34 -5.75 -3.79
CA GLN A 4 -1.76 -7.09 -3.73
C GLN A 4 -0.23 -7.07 -3.88
N SER A 5 0.43 -8.13 -3.41
CA SER A 5 1.90 -8.28 -3.44
C SER A 5 2.49 -8.30 -4.85
N ASN A 6 1.71 -8.75 -5.83
CA ASN A 6 2.10 -8.82 -7.23
C ASN A 6 2.13 -7.44 -7.91
N MET A 7 1.55 -6.41 -7.28
CA MET A 7 1.51 -5.05 -7.79
C MET A 7 2.84 -4.34 -7.54
N SER A 8 3.18 -3.41 -8.42
CA SER A 8 4.39 -2.60 -8.30
C SER A 8 4.12 -1.32 -7.50
N PRO A 9 5.02 -0.89 -6.59
CA PRO A 9 4.82 0.32 -5.79
C PRO A 9 4.60 1.58 -6.64
N LYS A 10 5.21 1.65 -7.84
CA LYS A 10 4.95 2.73 -8.80
C LYS A 10 3.48 2.75 -9.25
N ALA A 11 2.94 1.61 -9.69
CA ALA A 11 1.55 1.48 -10.13
C ALA A 11 0.56 1.73 -8.98
N ILE A 12 0.90 1.31 -7.76
CA ILE A 12 0.08 1.55 -6.57
C ILE A 12 -0.04 3.06 -6.29
N ILE A 13 1.05 3.82 -6.34
CA ILE A 13 1.00 5.28 -6.13
C ILE A 13 0.24 5.98 -7.25
N GLU A 14 0.37 5.53 -8.50
CA GLU A 14 -0.38 6.12 -9.62
C GLU A 14 -1.89 5.99 -9.45
N VAL A 15 -2.37 4.93 -8.79
CA VAL A 15 -3.80 4.73 -8.49
C VAL A 15 -4.18 5.34 -7.13
N TRP A 16 -3.30 5.23 -6.13
CA TRP A 16 -3.50 5.68 -4.75
C TRP A 16 -2.31 6.50 -4.27
N GLU A 17 -2.25 7.77 -4.68
CA GLU A 17 -1.15 8.68 -4.33
C GLU A 17 -0.93 8.79 -2.81
N ILE A 18 -2.00 8.65 -2.02
CA ILE A 18 -2.00 8.64 -0.56
C ILE A 18 -1.11 7.55 0.07
N THR A 19 -0.73 6.53 -0.71
CA THR A 19 0.13 5.44 -0.25
C THR A 19 1.62 5.74 -0.36
N ALA A 20 2.02 6.81 -1.06
CA ALA A 20 3.41 7.26 -1.17
C ALA A 20 4.17 7.35 0.17
N PRO A 21 3.63 7.95 1.25
CA PRO A 21 4.32 8.01 2.54
C PRO A 21 4.52 6.64 3.20
N ILE A 22 3.69 5.64 2.88
CA ILE A 22 3.80 4.29 3.42
C ILE A 22 5.03 3.60 2.83
N PHE A 23 5.23 3.68 1.51
CA PHE A 23 6.44 3.12 0.90
C PHE A 23 7.72 3.73 1.47
N LEU A 24 7.70 5.04 1.75
CA LEU A 24 8.83 5.72 2.39
C LEU A 24 9.06 5.25 3.83
N LYS A 25 8.00 5.06 4.62
CA LYS A 25 8.07 4.50 5.99
C LYS A 25 8.70 3.11 6.03
N PHE A 26 8.41 2.28 5.04
CA PHE A 26 8.95 0.92 4.91
C PHE A 26 10.28 0.87 4.13
N ASN A 27 10.85 2.01 3.71
CA ASN A 27 12.05 2.09 2.87
C ASN A 27 11.95 1.28 1.56
N VAL A 28 10.74 1.17 1.01
CA VAL A 28 10.48 0.45 -0.23
C VAL A 28 10.70 1.38 -1.42
N PRO A 29 11.60 1.04 -2.36
CA PRO A 29 11.83 1.86 -3.54
C PRO A 29 10.64 1.79 -4.50
N LEU A 30 10.28 2.93 -5.10
CA LEU A 30 9.23 3.04 -6.11
C LEU A 30 9.73 2.51 -7.44
N THR A 31 9.61 1.20 -7.63
CA THR A 31 10.02 0.51 -8.85
C THR A 31 8.84 -0.10 -9.58
N GLU A 32 9.09 -0.54 -10.81
CA GLU A 32 8.13 -1.30 -11.62
C GLU A 32 8.09 -2.78 -11.25
N LYS A 33 8.97 -3.24 -10.35
CA LYS A 33 8.95 -4.62 -9.84
C LYS A 33 7.83 -4.81 -8.83
N SER A 34 7.33 -6.03 -8.70
CA SER A 34 6.31 -6.40 -7.71
C SER A 34 6.85 -6.31 -6.28
N LEU A 35 5.98 -5.99 -5.31
CA LEU A 35 6.36 -5.93 -3.90
C LEU A 35 6.94 -7.25 -3.40
N GLU A 36 6.38 -8.39 -3.80
CA GLU A 36 6.92 -9.72 -3.47
C GLU A 36 8.32 -9.99 -4.03
N THR A 37 8.75 -9.27 -5.07
CA THR A 37 10.10 -9.38 -5.64
C THR A 37 11.09 -8.44 -4.95
N ILE A 38 10.61 -7.29 -4.44
CA ILE A 38 11.44 -6.29 -3.78
C ILE A 38 11.64 -6.64 -2.31
N ILE A 39 10.60 -7.20 -1.68
CA ILE A 39 10.56 -7.52 -0.26
C ILE A 39 10.66 -9.03 -0.11
N GLU A 40 11.85 -9.50 0.27
CA GLU A 40 12.11 -10.92 0.50
C GLU A 40 11.44 -11.43 1.78
N GLU A 41 11.25 -10.54 2.77
CA GLU A 41 10.63 -10.89 4.05
C GLU A 41 9.10 -10.86 3.98
N ALA A 42 8.48 -12.04 4.15
CA ALA A 42 7.02 -12.20 4.12
C ALA A 42 6.30 -11.37 5.19
N ASP A 43 6.86 -11.25 6.40
CA ASP A 43 6.31 -10.42 7.47
C ASP A 43 6.29 -8.93 7.11
N THR A 44 7.37 -8.43 6.51
CA THR A 44 7.48 -7.04 6.04
C THR A 44 6.48 -6.76 4.92
N LEU A 45 6.35 -7.68 3.97
CA LEU A 45 5.37 -7.59 2.89
C LEU A 45 3.94 -7.59 3.43
N THR A 46 3.64 -8.47 4.38
CA THR A 46 2.30 -8.58 4.99
C THR A 46 1.94 -7.31 5.78
N ASN A 47 2.87 -6.77 6.55
CA ASN A 47 2.68 -5.51 7.29
C ASN A 47 2.48 -4.33 6.33
N LEU A 48 3.28 -4.24 5.26
CA LEU A 48 3.15 -3.20 4.25
C LEU A 48 1.78 -3.27 3.57
N LEU A 49 1.36 -4.45 3.10
CA LEU A 49 0.06 -4.63 2.45
C LEU A 49 -1.10 -4.29 3.39
N THR A 50 -0.97 -4.60 4.68
CA THR A 50 -1.99 -4.26 5.67
C THR A 50 -2.12 -2.74 5.83
N GLU A 51 -1.01 -2.02 5.98
CA GLU A 51 -1.02 -0.54 6.08
C GLU A 51 -1.54 0.11 4.79
N LEU A 52 -1.08 -0.35 3.63
CA LEU A 52 -1.54 0.11 2.32
C LEU A 52 -3.06 -0.04 2.18
N ASN A 53 -3.58 -1.24 2.46
CA ASN A 53 -5.01 -1.51 2.37
C ASN A 53 -5.83 -0.83 3.46
N THR A 54 -5.23 -0.56 4.62
CA THR A 54 -5.86 0.24 5.68
C THR A 54 -6.07 1.66 5.19
N VAL A 55 -5.07 2.30 4.59
CA VAL A 55 -5.20 3.68 4.09
C VAL A 55 -6.14 3.78 2.88
N VAL A 56 -6.06 2.81 1.96
CA VAL A 56 -6.99 2.73 0.82
C VAL A 56 -8.42 2.46 1.28
N GLY A 57 -8.61 1.56 2.26
CA GLY A 57 -9.91 1.21 2.84
C GLY A 57 -10.48 2.30 3.76
N SER A 58 -9.64 3.01 4.51
CA SER A 58 -10.01 4.14 5.33
C SER A 58 -10.39 5.35 4.50
N SER A 59 -9.85 5.51 3.29
CA SER A 59 -10.31 6.56 2.37
C SER A 59 -11.76 6.34 1.91
N SER A 60 -12.28 5.11 2.00
CA SER A 60 -13.70 4.79 1.82
C SER A 60 -14.54 4.90 3.10
N VAL A 61 -13.95 5.24 4.25
CA VAL A 61 -14.66 5.46 5.52
C VAL A 61 -14.63 6.93 5.93
N THR A 62 -15.16 7.79 5.09
CA THR A 62 -15.98 8.90 5.62
C THR A 62 -17.35 8.32 6.01
N CYS A 63 -17.41 7.38 6.95
CA CYS A 63 -18.61 7.25 7.77
C CYS A 63 -18.54 8.40 8.76
N ILE A 64 -18.98 9.55 8.26
CA ILE A 64 -19.49 10.66 9.04
C ILE A 64 -20.18 10.13 10.30
N GLU A 65 -19.65 10.52 11.45
CA GLU A 65 -20.42 10.67 12.67
C GLU A 65 -21.67 11.47 12.30
N GLY A 66 -22.84 10.83 12.31
CA GLY A 66 -24.06 11.45 11.79
C GLY A 66 -25.31 10.61 12.03
N GLY A 67 -25.88 10.73 13.23
CA GLY A 67 -27.23 10.28 13.58
C GLY A 67 -27.39 9.79 15.00
#